data_AF-A0A6B0SVV4-F1
#
_entry.id   AF-A0A6B0SVV4-F1
#
_cell.length_a   1.000
_cell.length_b   1.000
_cell.length_c   1.000
_cell.angle_alpha   90.00
_cell.angle_beta   90.00
_cell.angle_gamma   90.00
#
_symmetry.space_group_name_H-M   'P 1'
#
loop_
_entity.id
_entity.type
_entity.pdbx_description
1 polymer ?
#
loop_
_entity_poly.entity_id
_entity_poly.type
_entity_poly.pdbx_seq_one_letter_code
_entity_poly.pdbx_strand_id
1 'polypeptide(L)'
;MLTHDIDRPYKTYQSIYYALTQPDRRAYHLSTLRPGVNPYWRFEDLMALEDDLGVRSACYVLDEQRLFRDRPVTEWLTMEGWQLFAGRYDPTDPEVRDALRALDDGGWEIGLHGSYESFDDPERLASEKETVESIVGHPVTGGRQHYLNLVTPDTWEHQRALGLRYDCSLGTSAEPGFHHGHGIRRPFGADDGFVVFPLTIMEQSIPDPGAEFDAAWATCEDLLREAREEGAVMSVLWHLRHLAPAEFPGHRRIYRKLIRRAQELGAWVGSPGAFYEEMDLGDTGNSAGASTDRSATDGSAAERSDATRGRTTHRTAPDPSEDR
;
A
#
# COMPACT_ATOMS: atom_id res chain seq x y z
N MET A 1 6.49 7.97 4.57
CA MET A 1 5.81 7.85 3.27
C MET A 1 4.38 7.38 3.48
N LEU A 2 3.44 7.95 2.73
CA LEU A 2 2.00 7.68 2.84
C LEU A 2 1.53 6.91 1.60
N THR A 3 0.80 5.82 1.80
CA THR A 3 0.25 4.98 0.72
C THR A 3 -1.18 4.55 1.01
N HIS A 4 -1.97 4.39 -0.05
CA HIS A 4 -3.33 3.91 -0.02
C HIS A 4 -3.55 2.86 -1.08
N ASP A 5 -4.12 1.72 -0.71
CA ASP A 5 -4.54 0.71 -1.68
C ASP A 5 -6.04 0.90 -1.97
N ILE A 6 -6.39 0.98 -3.26
CA ILE A 6 -7.75 1.16 -3.74
C ILE A 6 -8.31 -0.22 -4.10
N ASP A 7 -8.74 -0.99 -3.11
CA ASP A 7 -9.20 -2.38 -3.36
C ASP A 7 -10.69 -2.46 -3.66
N ARG A 8 -11.47 -1.68 -2.90
CA ARG A 8 -12.93 -1.74 -2.83
C ARG A 8 -13.49 -0.32 -2.65
N PRO A 9 -13.53 0.51 -3.70
CA PRO A 9 -14.14 1.84 -3.62
C PRO A 9 -15.67 1.79 -3.48
N TYR A 10 -16.29 0.62 -3.66
CA TYR A 10 -17.74 0.41 -3.53
C TYR A 10 -18.09 -0.61 -2.46
N LYS A 11 -19.08 -0.27 -1.64
CA LYS A 11 -19.74 -1.23 -0.74
C LYS A 11 -20.90 -1.91 -1.47
N THR A 12 -20.77 -3.21 -1.75
CA THR A 12 -21.72 -3.98 -2.55
C THR A 12 -22.43 -5.04 -1.71
N TYR A 13 -22.07 -6.32 -1.87
CA TYR A 13 -22.66 -7.44 -1.12
C TYR A 13 -22.38 -7.35 0.40
N GLN A 14 -21.32 -6.63 0.77
CA GLN A 14 -20.95 -6.37 2.17
C GLN A 14 -22.10 -5.73 2.95
N SER A 15 -22.91 -4.88 2.30
CA SER A 15 -24.09 -4.26 2.91
C SER A 15 -25.12 -5.29 3.39
N ILE A 16 -25.37 -6.34 2.59
CA ILE A 16 -26.29 -7.42 2.96
C ILE A 16 -25.64 -8.32 4.01
N TYR A 17 -24.38 -8.70 3.80
CA TYR A 17 -23.64 -9.54 4.73
C TYR A 17 -23.60 -8.93 6.14
N TYR A 18 -23.21 -7.65 6.27
CA TYR A 18 -23.17 -6.98 7.57
C TYR A 18 -24.54 -6.69 8.15
N ALA A 19 -25.58 -6.48 7.34
CA ALA A 19 -26.95 -6.40 7.84
C ALA A 19 -27.41 -7.69 8.53
N LEU A 20 -26.87 -8.85 8.11
CA LEU A 20 -27.16 -10.16 8.69
C LEU A 20 -26.27 -10.46 9.90
N THR A 21 -24.98 -10.12 9.85
CA THR A 21 -24.01 -10.46 10.91
C THR A 21 -23.89 -9.42 12.02
N GLN A 22 -24.28 -8.16 11.78
CA GLN A 22 -24.29 -7.06 12.76
C GLN A 22 -25.72 -6.53 12.98
N PRO A 23 -26.58 -7.26 13.71
CA PRO A 23 -28.00 -6.92 13.83
C PRO A 23 -28.25 -5.54 14.45
N ASP A 24 -27.38 -5.09 15.36
CA ASP A 24 -27.48 -3.76 16.01
C ASP A 24 -27.32 -2.61 15.02
N ARG A 25 -26.62 -2.84 13.90
CA ARG A 25 -26.37 -1.85 12.84
C ARG A 25 -27.10 -2.17 11.55
N ARG A 26 -28.04 -3.12 11.56
CA ARG A 26 -28.76 -3.60 10.36
C ARG A 26 -29.38 -2.47 9.55
N ALA A 27 -30.09 -1.54 10.21
CA ALA A 27 -30.74 -0.43 9.52
C ALA A 27 -29.75 0.47 8.78
N TYR A 28 -28.57 0.68 9.37
CA TYR A 28 -27.47 1.42 8.73
C TYR A 28 -26.95 0.66 7.51
N HIS A 29 -26.60 -0.62 7.65
CA HIS A 29 -26.06 -1.39 6.52
C HIS A 29 -27.06 -1.52 5.36
N LEU A 30 -28.35 -1.72 5.64
CA LEU A 30 -29.37 -1.70 4.59
C LEU A 30 -29.55 -0.32 3.96
N SER A 31 -29.31 0.77 4.70
CA SER A 31 -29.38 2.12 4.15
C SER A 31 -28.27 2.40 3.13
N THR A 32 -27.14 1.69 3.21
CA THR A 32 -26.04 1.79 2.24
C THR A 32 -26.32 1.10 0.91
N LEU A 33 -27.46 0.41 0.75
CA LEU A 33 -27.94 -0.08 -0.55
C LEU A 33 -28.67 1.00 -1.37
N ARG A 34 -28.94 2.17 -0.78
CA ARG A 34 -29.65 3.25 -1.47
C ARG A 34 -28.77 3.83 -2.58
N PRO A 35 -29.31 4.11 -3.78
CA PRO A 35 -28.56 4.78 -4.84
C PRO A 35 -27.92 6.08 -4.34
N GLY A 36 -26.65 6.29 -4.69
CA GLY A 36 -25.87 7.47 -4.30
C GLY A 36 -25.30 7.44 -2.86
N VAL A 37 -25.54 6.37 -2.09
CA VAL A 37 -24.90 6.18 -0.79
C VAL A 37 -23.80 5.13 -0.94
N ASN A 38 -22.55 5.58 -0.96
CA ASN A 38 -21.40 4.68 -0.97
C ASN A 38 -20.42 5.07 0.14
N PRO A 39 -20.42 4.37 1.28
CA PRO A 39 -19.53 4.71 2.38
C PRO A 39 -18.06 4.38 2.06
N TYR A 40 -17.76 3.55 1.07
CA TYR A 40 -16.37 3.21 0.72
C TYR A 40 -15.75 4.21 -0.28
N TRP A 41 -16.56 5.04 -0.93
CA TRP A 41 -16.09 6.11 -1.79
C TRP A 41 -15.59 7.28 -0.93
N ARG A 42 -14.27 7.37 -0.74
CA ARG A 42 -13.64 8.37 0.15
C ARG A 42 -12.53 9.17 -0.52
N PHE A 43 -12.50 9.23 -1.85
CA PHE A 43 -11.49 9.96 -2.63
C PHE A 43 -11.42 11.44 -2.22
N GLU A 44 -12.56 12.12 -2.15
CA GLU A 44 -12.64 13.55 -1.80
C GLU A 44 -12.26 13.81 -0.35
N ASP A 45 -12.56 12.87 0.55
CA ASP A 45 -12.19 12.95 1.95
C ASP A 45 -10.70 12.75 2.19
N LEU A 46 -10.05 11.89 1.39
CA LEU A 46 -8.60 11.74 1.36
C LEU A 46 -7.97 13.05 0.88
N MET A 47 -8.38 13.52 -0.30
CA MET A 47 -7.85 14.74 -0.90
C MET A 47 -7.98 15.94 0.05
N ALA A 48 -9.16 16.17 0.62
CA ALA A 48 -9.39 17.28 1.55
C ALA A 48 -8.61 17.13 2.87
N LEU A 49 -8.41 15.90 3.35
CA LEU A 49 -7.62 15.66 4.57
C LEU A 49 -6.14 15.98 4.34
N GLU A 50 -5.58 15.51 3.24
CA GLU A 50 -4.16 15.69 2.94
C GLU A 50 -3.84 17.10 2.46
N ASP A 51 -4.77 17.75 1.76
CA ASP A 51 -4.64 19.16 1.39
C ASP A 51 -4.59 20.08 2.62
N ASP A 52 -5.44 19.84 3.62
CA ASP A 52 -5.38 20.53 4.93
C ASP A 52 -4.03 20.33 5.65
N LEU A 53 -3.32 19.25 5.37
CA LEU A 53 -2.03 18.92 5.96
C LEU A 53 -0.83 19.29 5.07
N GLY A 54 -1.08 19.74 3.84
CA GLY A 54 -0.03 20.07 2.87
C GLY A 54 0.81 18.87 2.44
N VAL A 55 0.21 17.67 2.37
CA VAL A 55 0.90 16.44 1.95
C VAL A 55 0.22 15.81 0.73
N ARG A 56 0.92 14.90 0.05
CA ARG A 56 0.37 14.06 -1.02
C ARG A 56 0.86 12.63 -0.80
N SER A 57 -0.05 11.67 -0.78
CA SER A 57 0.24 10.23 -0.69
C SER A 57 0.29 9.57 -2.08
N ALA A 58 0.68 8.29 -2.10
CA ALA A 58 0.47 7.42 -3.25
C ALA A 58 -0.85 6.64 -3.12
N CYS A 59 -1.55 6.49 -4.23
CA CYS A 59 -2.76 5.69 -4.37
C CYS A 59 -2.49 4.56 -5.38
N TYR A 60 -2.49 3.32 -4.91
CA TYR A 60 -2.24 2.14 -5.72
C TYR A 60 -3.56 1.56 -6.24
N VAL A 61 -3.66 1.43 -7.56
CA VAL A 61 -4.89 1.07 -8.28
C VAL A 61 -4.90 -0.42 -8.60
N LEU A 62 -5.97 -1.09 -8.22
CA LEU A 62 -6.16 -2.52 -8.40
C LEU A 62 -7.01 -2.81 -9.64
N ASP A 63 -6.44 -3.55 -10.60
CA ASP A 63 -7.19 -4.18 -11.70
C ASP A 63 -7.30 -5.68 -11.43
N GLU A 64 -8.23 -6.05 -10.55
CA GLU A 64 -8.43 -7.45 -10.15
C GLU A 64 -9.41 -8.17 -11.08
N GLN A 65 -9.23 -9.48 -11.20
CA GLN A 65 -10.17 -10.34 -11.87
C GLN A 65 -11.52 -10.37 -11.16
N ARG A 66 -12.60 -10.43 -11.94
CA ARG A 66 -13.96 -10.38 -11.42
C ARG A 66 -14.58 -11.78 -11.45
N LEU A 67 -15.11 -12.22 -10.32
CA LEU A 67 -15.64 -13.58 -10.14
C LEU A 67 -16.65 -13.97 -11.24
N PHE A 68 -17.53 -13.04 -11.59
CA PHE A 68 -18.63 -13.29 -12.54
C PHE A 68 -18.31 -12.94 -13.99
N ARG A 69 -17.08 -12.52 -14.30
CA ARG A 69 -16.65 -12.11 -15.66
C ARG A 69 -15.42 -12.88 -16.14
N ASP A 70 -14.39 -12.97 -15.31
CA ASP A 70 -13.06 -13.43 -15.71
C ASP A 70 -12.72 -14.80 -15.13
N ARG A 71 -13.35 -15.18 -14.01
CA ARG A 71 -13.06 -16.45 -13.30
C ARG A 71 -13.94 -17.60 -13.78
N PRO A 72 -13.44 -18.86 -13.73
CA PRO A 72 -14.23 -20.03 -14.08
C PRO A 72 -15.41 -20.21 -13.13
N VAL A 73 -16.54 -20.70 -13.66
CA VAL A 73 -17.79 -20.93 -12.89
C VAL A 73 -17.63 -21.88 -11.70
N THR A 74 -16.58 -22.71 -11.69
CA THR A 74 -16.25 -23.57 -10.55
C THR A 74 -15.85 -22.79 -9.31
N GLU A 75 -15.22 -21.62 -9.47
CA GLU A 75 -14.82 -20.77 -8.34
C GLU A 75 -16.00 -20.07 -7.68
N TRP A 76 -17.15 -19.99 -8.35
CA TRP A 76 -18.39 -19.44 -7.77
C TRP A 76 -18.89 -20.29 -6.59
N LEU A 77 -18.39 -21.52 -6.46
CA LEU A 77 -18.74 -22.46 -5.39
C LEU A 77 -17.69 -22.48 -4.26
N THR A 78 -16.65 -21.65 -4.34
CA THR A 78 -15.54 -21.63 -3.38
C THR A 78 -15.55 -20.37 -2.54
N MET A 79 -15.27 -20.47 -1.24
CA MET A 79 -15.19 -19.28 -0.37
C MET A 79 -14.06 -18.33 -0.84
N GLU A 80 -12.93 -18.91 -1.23
CA GLU A 80 -11.76 -18.19 -1.74
C GLU A 80 -12.10 -17.34 -2.96
N GLY A 81 -12.81 -17.90 -3.96
CA GLY A 81 -13.22 -17.14 -5.14
C GLY A 81 -14.14 -15.96 -4.81
N TRP A 82 -15.01 -16.12 -3.81
CA TRP A 82 -15.84 -15.01 -3.33
C TRP A 82 -15.06 -13.94 -2.58
N GLN A 83 -14.10 -14.32 -1.75
CA GLN A 83 -13.24 -13.37 -1.02
C GLN A 83 -12.36 -12.58 -2.01
N LEU A 84 -11.64 -13.30 -2.87
CA LEU A 84 -10.68 -12.69 -3.78
C LEU A 84 -11.34 -11.91 -4.91
N PHE A 85 -12.40 -12.42 -5.54
CA PHE A 85 -12.85 -11.90 -6.84
C PHE A 85 -14.28 -11.33 -6.84
N ALA A 86 -15.07 -11.50 -5.77
CA ALA A 86 -16.42 -10.93 -5.74
C ALA A 86 -16.40 -9.43 -5.40
N GLY A 87 -17.25 -8.67 -6.10
CA GLY A 87 -17.44 -7.23 -5.85
C GLY A 87 -16.20 -6.37 -6.15
N ARG A 88 -15.29 -6.85 -7.00
CA ARG A 88 -14.18 -6.04 -7.54
C ARG A 88 -14.73 -5.02 -8.55
N TYR A 89 -14.14 -3.84 -8.54
CA TYR A 89 -14.49 -2.74 -9.43
C TYR A 89 -13.72 -2.84 -10.75
N ASP A 90 -14.15 -2.10 -11.77
CA ASP A 90 -13.37 -1.90 -12.98
C ASP A 90 -12.67 -0.54 -12.89
N PRO A 91 -11.34 -0.45 -12.87
CA PRO A 91 -10.64 0.84 -12.80
C PRO A 91 -10.92 1.72 -14.03
N THR A 92 -11.39 1.15 -15.14
CA THR A 92 -11.78 1.89 -16.35
C THR A 92 -13.19 2.47 -16.28
N ASP A 93 -13.97 2.15 -15.25
CA ASP A 93 -15.30 2.73 -15.04
C ASP A 93 -15.19 4.26 -14.97
N PRO A 94 -16.08 5.03 -15.63
CA PRO A 94 -15.93 6.48 -15.74
C PRO A 94 -15.77 7.21 -14.40
N GLU A 95 -16.54 6.82 -13.37
CA GLU A 95 -16.45 7.44 -12.04
C GLU A 95 -15.08 7.20 -11.40
N VAL A 96 -14.54 5.98 -11.50
CA VAL A 96 -13.24 5.62 -10.94
C VAL A 96 -12.13 6.32 -11.72
N ARG A 97 -12.17 6.25 -13.05
CA ARG A 97 -11.22 6.94 -13.92
C ARG A 97 -11.16 8.43 -13.64
N ASP A 98 -12.31 9.08 -13.49
CA ASP A 98 -12.38 10.52 -13.23
C ASP A 98 -11.85 10.85 -11.82
N ALA A 99 -12.07 9.99 -10.82
CA ALA A 99 -11.48 10.15 -9.48
C ALA A 99 -9.96 9.96 -9.47
N LEU A 100 -9.45 8.97 -10.20
CA LEU A 100 -8.00 8.72 -10.35
C LEU A 100 -7.30 9.89 -11.05
N ARG A 101 -7.93 10.46 -12.08
CA ARG A 101 -7.42 11.67 -12.73
C ARG A 101 -7.45 12.88 -11.82
N ALA A 102 -8.49 13.04 -11.01
CA ALA A 102 -8.56 14.14 -10.05
C ALA A 102 -7.45 14.06 -8.98
N LEU A 103 -7.12 12.84 -8.52
CA LEU A 103 -5.97 12.60 -7.65
C LEU A 103 -4.65 12.97 -8.38
N ASP A 104 -4.45 12.45 -9.58
CA ASP A 104 -3.24 12.71 -10.38
C ASP A 104 -3.03 14.21 -10.68
N ASP A 105 -4.06 14.88 -11.20
CA ASP A 105 -4.09 16.33 -11.45
C ASP A 105 -3.83 17.15 -10.17
N GLY A 106 -4.20 16.61 -9.01
CA GLY A 106 -3.99 17.19 -7.70
C GLY A 106 -2.59 16.97 -7.11
N GLY A 107 -1.74 16.18 -7.77
CA GLY A 107 -0.38 15.85 -7.37
C GLY A 107 -0.25 14.64 -6.43
N TRP A 108 -1.31 13.84 -6.28
CA TRP A 108 -1.20 12.53 -5.65
C TRP A 108 -0.54 11.55 -6.62
N GLU A 109 0.32 10.68 -6.10
CA GLU A 109 0.94 9.66 -6.94
C GLU A 109 -0.05 8.55 -7.27
N ILE A 110 -0.19 8.21 -8.54
CA ILE A 110 -0.92 7.01 -8.97
C ILE A 110 0.10 5.90 -9.26
N GLY A 111 -0.09 4.74 -8.62
CA GLY A 111 0.76 3.58 -8.80
C GLY A 111 -0.02 2.28 -9.01
N LEU A 112 0.72 1.20 -9.20
CA LEU A 112 0.15 -0.12 -9.47
C LEU A 112 -0.18 -0.86 -8.17
N HIS A 113 -1.42 -1.33 -8.02
CA HIS A 113 -1.74 -2.37 -7.06
C HIS A 113 -1.87 -3.70 -7.80
N GLY A 114 -0.80 -4.49 -7.86
CA GLY A 114 -0.79 -5.74 -8.61
C GLY A 114 -1.82 -6.72 -8.03
N SER A 115 -2.61 -7.35 -8.89
CA SER A 115 -3.67 -8.27 -8.45
C SER A 115 -3.14 -9.49 -7.70
N TYR A 116 -4.04 -10.23 -7.04
CA TYR A 116 -3.70 -11.36 -6.18
C TYR A 116 -2.80 -12.40 -6.86
N GLU A 117 -2.98 -12.61 -8.17
CA GLU A 117 -2.22 -13.59 -8.96
C GLU A 117 -1.10 -12.95 -9.80
N SER A 118 -0.93 -11.62 -9.79
CA SER A 118 0.05 -10.93 -10.65
C SER A 118 1.49 -11.00 -10.14
N PHE A 119 1.70 -11.30 -8.84
CA PHE A 119 3.04 -11.28 -8.23
C PHE A 119 3.98 -12.36 -8.80
N ASP A 120 3.44 -13.46 -9.35
CA ASP A 120 4.17 -14.53 -10.04
C ASP A 120 3.73 -14.71 -11.51
N ASP A 121 3.00 -13.73 -12.07
CA ASP A 121 2.52 -13.69 -13.47
C ASP A 121 2.91 -12.35 -14.14
N PRO A 122 4.05 -12.28 -14.85
CA PRO A 122 4.53 -11.04 -15.45
C PRO A 122 3.65 -10.51 -16.60
N GLU A 123 2.93 -11.38 -17.31
CA GLU A 123 2.03 -10.96 -18.40
C GLU A 123 0.80 -10.26 -17.83
N ARG A 124 0.25 -10.81 -16.75
CA ARG A 124 -0.84 -10.19 -16.00
C ARG A 124 -0.42 -8.85 -15.41
N LEU A 125 0.71 -8.80 -14.70
CA LEU A 125 1.22 -7.57 -14.11
C LEU A 125 1.43 -6.47 -15.17
N ALA A 126 1.91 -6.85 -16.36
CA ALA A 126 2.06 -5.94 -17.50
C ALA A 126 0.72 -5.39 -17.98
N SER A 127 -0.29 -6.26 -18.16
CA SER A 127 -1.63 -5.84 -18.60
C SER A 127 -2.28 -4.90 -17.58
N GLU A 128 -2.17 -5.18 -16.28
CA GLU A 128 -2.73 -4.34 -15.21
C GLU A 128 -2.04 -2.98 -15.17
N LYS A 129 -0.71 -2.96 -15.33
CA LYS A 129 0.06 -1.72 -15.48
C LYS A 129 -0.40 -0.89 -16.67
N GLU A 130 -0.56 -1.52 -17.84
CA GLU A 130 -1.07 -0.85 -19.05
C GLU A 130 -2.47 -0.26 -18.84
N THR A 131 -3.37 -0.98 -18.15
CA THR A 131 -4.69 -0.46 -17.78
C THR A 131 -4.57 0.82 -16.96
N VAL A 132 -3.76 0.81 -15.89
CA VAL A 132 -3.60 1.99 -15.01
C VAL A 132 -2.95 3.15 -15.76
N GLU A 133 -1.91 2.90 -16.55
CA GLU A 133 -1.24 3.94 -17.35
C GLU A 133 -2.17 4.54 -18.41
N SER A 134 -3.11 3.77 -18.96
CA SER A 134 -4.12 4.28 -19.91
C SER A 134 -5.10 5.27 -19.27
N ILE A 135 -5.31 5.17 -17.95
CA ILE A 135 -6.22 6.05 -17.20
C ILE A 135 -5.58 7.42 -16.99
N VAL A 136 -4.35 7.45 -16.46
CA VAL A 136 -3.61 8.67 -16.12
C VAL A 136 -2.81 9.26 -17.29
N GLY A 137 -2.52 8.46 -18.32
CA GLY A 137 -1.87 8.93 -19.55
C GLY A 137 -0.36 9.11 -19.46
N HIS A 138 0.28 8.62 -18.40
CA HIS A 138 1.73 8.60 -18.22
C HIS A 138 2.18 7.30 -17.53
N PRO A 139 3.49 6.97 -17.57
CA PRO A 139 3.99 5.78 -16.89
C PRO A 139 3.84 5.84 -15.37
N VAL A 140 3.48 4.72 -14.75
CA VAL A 140 3.48 4.56 -13.28
C VAL A 140 4.82 3.98 -12.82
N THR A 141 5.33 4.47 -11.68
CA THR A 141 6.73 4.16 -11.28
C THR A 141 6.89 3.25 -10.09
N GLY A 142 5.83 2.89 -9.39
CA GLY A 142 5.91 1.95 -8.29
C GLY A 142 4.53 1.48 -7.85
N GLY A 143 4.52 0.71 -6.76
CA GLY A 143 3.30 0.03 -6.37
C GLY A 143 3.44 -0.90 -5.18
N ARG A 144 2.40 -1.73 -5.01
CA ARG A 144 2.31 -2.79 -4.00
C ARG A 144 1.53 -3.96 -4.57
N GLN A 145 1.87 -5.17 -4.20
CA GLN A 145 1.09 -6.36 -4.49
C GLN A 145 -0.04 -6.53 -3.49
N HIS A 146 -1.23 -6.87 -3.99
CA HIS A 146 -2.40 -7.18 -3.17
C HIS A 146 -2.09 -8.34 -2.22
N TYR A 147 -2.58 -8.24 -0.98
CA TYR A 147 -2.25 -9.13 0.14
C TYR A 147 -0.75 -9.20 0.51
N LEU A 148 0.06 -8.21 0.08
CA LEU A 148 1.51 -8.22 0.23
C LEU A 148 2.17 -9.47 -0.39
N ASN A 149 1.50 -10.08 -1.39
CA ASN A 149 2.00 -11.30 -2.03
C ASN A 149 3.34 -11.04 -2.70
N LEU A 150 4.32 -11.88 -2.39
CA LEU A 150 5.69 -11.65 -2.83
C LEU A 150 6.47 -12.96 -2.94
N VAL A 151 7.12 -13.16 -4.07
CA VAL A 151 8.16 -14.18 -4.26
C VAL A 151 9.46 -13.46 -4.51
N THR A 152 10.39 -13.55 -3.55
CA THR A 152 11.67 -12.86 -3.67
C THR A 152 12.73 -13.78 -4.26
N PRO A 153 13.51 -13.31 -5.26
CA PRO A 153 13.47 -11.99 -5.90
C PRO A 153 12.47 -11.86 -7.07
N ASP A 154 11.86 -12.96 -7.53
CA ASP A 154 11.07 -13.07 -8.78
C ASP A 154 10.06 -11.94 -9.00
N THR A 155 9.21 -11.61 -8.01
CA THR A 155 8.21 -10.53 -8.13
C THR A 155 8.86 -9.17 -8.40
N TRP A 156 9.97 -8.86 -7.72
CA TRP A 156 10.72 -7.63 -7.94
C TRP A 156 11.40 -7.63 -9.31
N GLU A 157 11.83 -8.78 -9.82
CA GLU A 157 12.38 -8.90 -11.17
C GLU A 157 11.31 -8.60 -12.23
N HIS A 158 10.08 -9.11 -12.04
CA HIS A 158 8.94 -8.79 -12.91
C HIS A 158 8.62 -7.29 -12.89
N GLN A 159 8.48 -6.70 -11.69
CA GLN A 159 8.20 -5.27 -11.54
C GLN A 159 9.28 -4.39 -12.19
N ARG A 160 10.56 -4.68 -11.91
CA ARG A 160 11.71 -3.96 -12.49
C ARG A 160 11.76 -4.09 -14.02
N ALA A 161 11.46 -5.28 -14.57
CA ALA A 161 11.43 -5.49 -16.02
C ALA A 161 10.32 -4.68 -16.72
N LEU A 162 9.25 -4.34 -16.01
CA LEU A 162 8.16 -3.48 -16.49
C LEU A 162 8.42 -1.98 -16.32
N GLY A 163 9.59 -1.60 -15.80
CA GLY A 163 9.98 -0.21 -15.59
C GLY A 163 9.49 0.39 -14.27
N LEU A 164 8.94 -0.41 -13.35
CA LEU A 164 8.72 0.05 -11.98
C LEU A 164 10.09 0.26 -11.31
N ARG A 165 10.20 1.33 -10.53
CA ARG A 165 11.41 1.76 -9.82
C ARG A 165 11.38 1.41 -8.35
N TYR A 166 10.21 1.14 -7.79
CA TYR A 166 10.11 0.72 -6.42
C TYR A 166 8.93 -0.20 -6.14
N ASP A 167 9.02 -0.93 -5.02
CA ASP A 167 7.97 -1.76 -4.47
C ASP A 167 7.74 -1.45 -2.98
N CYS A 168 6.48 -1.49 -2.54
CA CYS A 168 6.10 -1.32 -1.14
C CYS A 168 5.59 -2.60 -0.48
N SER A 169 5.65 -3.76 -1.13
CA SER A 169 4.97 -5.00 -0.71
C SER A 169 5.64 -5.70 0.47
N LEU A 170 6.96 -5.52 0.65
CA LEU A 170 7.71 -6.19 1.70
C LEU A 170 7.24 -5.76 3.09
N GLY A 171 6.54 -6.64 3.81
CA GLY A 171 6.10 -6.40 5.18
C GLY A 171 5.09 -7.44 5.64
N THR A 172 4.29 -7.07 6.65
CA THR A 172 3.25 -7.91 7.23
C THR A 172 2.02 -7.08 7.56
N SER A 173 0.85 -7.70 7.47
CA SER A 173 -0.43 -7.13 7.90
C SER A 173 -0.76 -7.44 9.36
N ALA A 174 0.01 -8.30 10.03
CA ALA A 174 -0.29 -8.81 11.37
C ALA A 174 0.15 -7.88 12.50
N GLU A 175 1.31 -7.22 12.36
CA GLU A 175 1.88 -6.38 13.42
C GLU A 175 2.66 -5.20 12.82
N PRO A 176 2.54 -3.99 13.38
CA PRO A 176 3.28 -2.83 12.91
C PRO A 176 4.72 -2.88 13.44
N GLY A 177 5.68 -2.35 12.69
CA GLY A 177 7.08 -2.30 13.10
C GLY A 177 8.07 -2.29 11.94
N PHE A 178 9.35 -2.07 12.28
CA PHE A 178 10.47 -2.08 11.33
C PHE A 178 11.00 -3.50 11.08
N HIS A 179 10.12 -4.44 10.72
CA HIS A 179 10.43 -5.88 10.58
C HIS A 179 11.53 -6.20 9.57
N HIS A 180 11.75 -5.29 8.61
CA HIS A 180 12.78 -5.43 7.58
C HIS A 180 13.87 -4.36 7.70
N GLY A 181 14.03 -3.80 8.89
CA GLY A 181 15.00 -2.74 9.22
C GLY A 181 14.45 -1.33 9.00
N HIS A 182 15.23 -0.35 9.42
CA HIS A 182 14.86 1.07 9.42
C HIS A 182 15.06 1.78 8.08
N GLY A 183 15.69 1.16 7.09
CA GLY A 183 16.00 1.78 5.81
C GLY A 183 15.29 1.15 4.61
N ILE A 184 15.58 1.70 3.43
CA ILE A 184 15.21 1.09 2.15
C ILE A 184 15.99 -0.22 1.93
N ARG A 185 15.50 -1.09 1.05
CA ARG A 185 16.24 -2.27 0.56
C ARG A 185 16.57 -2.11 -0.91
N ARG A 186 17.76 -2.57 -1.31
CA ARG A 186 18.20 -2.64 -2.71
C ARG A 186 18.42 -4.09 -3.12
N PRO A 187 17.38 -4.80 -3.58
CA PRO A 187 17.47 -6.24 -3.82
C PRO A 187 18.42 -6.61 -4.97
N PHE A 188 18.74 -5.68 -5.87
CA PHE A 188 19.60 -5.91 -7.03
C PHE A 188 21.00 -5.28 -6.92
N GLY A 189 21.37 -4.80 -5.73
CA GLY A 189 22.66 -4.17 -5.48
C GLY A 189 22.57 -2.64 -5.39
N ALA A 190 23.66 -2.01 -4.93
CA ALA A 190 23.72 -0.56 -4.70
C ALA A 190 23.63 0.25 -6.00
N ASP A 191 24.18 -0.29 -7.09
CA ASP A 191 24.21 0.33 -8.41
C ASP A 191 22.94 0.04 -9.23
N ASP A 192 21.89 -0.50 -8.59
CA ASP A 192 20.58 -0.66 -9.23
C ASP A 192 19.59 0.37 -8.67
N GLY A 193 18.84 0.99 -9.57
CA GLY A 193 17.86 2.02 -9.23
C GLY A 193 16.59 1.47 -8.57
N PHE A 194 16.36 0.16 -8.55
CA PHE A 194 15.17 -0.42 -7.93
C PHE A 194 15.29 -0.47 -6.41
N VAL A 195 14.30 0.09 -5.72
CA VAL A 195 14.27 0.11 -4.24
C VAL A 195 13.00 -0.54 -3.69
N VAL A 196 13.11 -1.12 -2.52
CA VAL A 196 11.97 -1.61 -1.76
C VAL A 196 11.81 -0.76 -0.53
N PHE A 197 10.61 -0.27 -0.31
CA PHE A 197 10.19 0.47 0.87
C PHE A 197 9.38 -0.46 1.79
N PRO A 198 9.98 -1.03 2.85
CA PRO A 198 9.27 -1.96 3.69
C PRO A 198 8.06 -1.32 4.39
N LEU A 199 6.97 -2.05 4.48
CA LEU A 199 5.77 -1.62 5.18
C LEU A 199 6.01 -1.60 6.69
N THR A 200 5.76 -0.45 7.32
CA THR A 200 5.89 -0.27 8.78
C THR A 200 4.55 -0.36 9.48
N ILE A 201 3.50 0.24 8.92
CA ILE A 201 2.14 0.20 9.48
C ILE A 201 1.15 -0.11 8.37
N MET A 202 0.30 -1.10 8.59
CA MET A 202 -1.00 -1.22 7.93
C MET A 202 -2.06 -0.81 8.95
N GLU A 203 -3.10 -0.10 8.57
CA GLU A 203 -4.11 0.39 9.51
C GLU A 203 -4.82 -0.72 10.30
N GLN A 204 -4.84 -1.95 9.79
CA GLN A 204 -5.41 -3.10 10.46
C GLN A 204 -4.44 -3.77 11.45
N SER A 205 -3.14 -3.49 11.35
CA SER A 205 -2.13 -4.09 12.24
C SER A 205 -2.06 -3.37 13.59
N ILE A 206 -2.58 -2.15 13.70
CA ILE A 206 -2.67 -1.41 14.97
C ILE A 206 -3.94 -1.81 15.75
N PRO A 207 -3.97 -1.61 17.09
CA PRO A 207 -5.21 -1.74 17.86
C PRO A 207 -6.36 -0.96 17.23
N ASP A 208 -7.59 -1.51 17.26
CA ASP A 208 -8.77 -0.90 16.62
C ASP A 208 -9.00 0.52 17.19
N PRO A 209 -8.81 1.60 16.39
CA PRO A 209 -8.99 2.97 16.85
C PRO A 209 -10.43 3.32 17.26
N GLY A 210 -11.42 2.51 16.86
CA GLY A 210 -12.81 2.65 17.26
C GLY A 210 -13.08 2.17 18.68
N ALA A 211 -12.33 1.17 19.15
CA ALA A 211 -12.45 0.60 20.48
C ALA A 211 -11.36 1.11 21.45
N GLU A 212 -10.12 1.20 20.99
CA GLU A 212 -8.91 1.39 21.80
C GLU A 212 -8.03 2.52 21.24
N PHE A 213 -8.61 3.69 21.00
CA PHE A 213 -7.90 4.80 20.34
C PHE A 213 -6.57 5.20 20.99
N ASP A 214 -6.50 5.21 22.32
CA ASP A 214 -5.29 5.62 23.03
C ASP A 214 -4.16 4.58 22.87
N ALA A 215 -4.50 3.28 22.83
CA ALA A 215 -3.54 2.21 22.56
C ALA A 215 -3.06 2.27 21.11
N ALA A 216 -3.99 2.43 20.16
CA ALA A 216 -3.67 2.62 18.75
C ALA A 216 -2.74 3.82 18.54
N TRP A 217 -3.03 4.93 19.24
CA TRP A 217 -2.19 6.13 19.16
C TRP A 217 -0.81 5.93 19.79
N ALA A 218 -0.73 5.25 20.92
CA ALA A 218 0.55 4.93 21.56
C ALA A 218 1.45 4.13 20.60
N THR A 219 0.91 3.11 19.93
CA THR A 219 1.63 2.35 18.90
C THR A 219 2.17 3.25 17.78
N CYS A 220 1.33 4.13 17.22
CA CYS A 220 1.77 5.08 16.19
C CYS A 220 2.85 6.05 16.71
N GLU A 221 2.69 6.57 17.92
CA GLU A 221 3.63 7.54 18.49
C GLU A 221 4.98 6.92 18.82
N ASP A 222 5.00 5.69 19.33
CA ASP A 222 6.23 4.95 19.61
C ASP A 222 7.01 4.67 18.33
N LEU A 223 6.35 4.22 17.26
CA LEU A 223 6.99 4.00 15.96
C LEU A 223 7.53 5.28 15.32
N LEU A 224 6.84 6.41 15.48
CA LEU A 224 7.35 7.71 15.02
C LEU A 224 8.58 8.17 15.81
N ARG A 225 8.64 7.87 17.11
CA ARG A 225 9.81 8.19 17.95
C ARG A 225 10.99 7.32 17.57
N GLU A 226 10.78 6.01 17.41
CA GLU A 226 11.78 5.07 16.92
C GLU A 226 12.30 5.51 15.54
N ALA A 227 11.40 5.87 14.62
CA ALA A 227 11.79 6.35 13.30
C ALA A 227 12.72 7.57 13.37
N ARG A 228 12.43 8.51 14.28
CA ARG A 228 13.25 9.70 14.47
C ARG A 228 14.62 9.36 15.09
N GLU A 229 14.64 8.44 16.04
CA GLU A 229 15.87 8.03 16.74
C GLU A 229 16.84 7.30 15.81
N GLU A 230 16.32 6.46 14.92
CA GLU A 230 17.10 5.63 13.98
C GLU A 230 17.30 6.29 12.60
N GLY A 231 16.69 7.45 12.35
CA GLY A 231 16.70 8.08 11.01
C GLY A 231 15.99 7.21 9.96
N ALA A 232 14.90 6.56 10.37
CA ALA A 232 14.25 5.53 9.59
C ALA A 232 13.36 6.06 8.45
N VAL A 233 13.23 5.23 7.41
CA VAL A 233 12.20 5.33 6.38
C VAL A 233 10.99 4.52 6.85
N MET A 234 9.91 5.23 7.15
CA MET A 234 8.64 4.64 7.56
C MET A 234 7.63 4.67 6.40
N SER A 235 7.03 3.54 6.06
CA SER A 235 5.93 3.45 5.09
C SER A 235 4.65 3.06 5.79
N VAL A 236 3.56 3.80 5.53
CA VAL A 236 2.24 3.49 6.08
C VAL A 236 1.22 3.25 4.98
N LEU A 237 0.37 2.25 5.20
CA LEU A 237 -0.72 1.85 4.33
C LEU A 237 -2.05 2.11 5.05
N TRP A 238 -2.95 2.80 4.36
CA TRP A 238 -4.34 2.99 4.77
C TRP A 238 -5.26 2.69 3.60
N HIS A 239 -6.12 1.67 3.67
CA HIS A 239 -7.11 1.46 2.62
C HIS A 239 -8.17 2.57 2.65
N LEU A 240 -8.57 3.05 1.46
CA LEU A 240 -9.42 4.24 1.30
C LEU A 240 -10.72 4.17 2.12
N ARG A 241 -11.32 2.97 2.20
CA ARG A 241 -12.55 2.70 2.95
C ARG A 241 -12.42 3.02 4.45
N HIS A 242 -11.25 2.87 5.05
CA HIS A 242 -11.01 3.16 6.48
C HIS A 242 -11.11 4.66 6.82
N LEU A 243 -11.23 5.54 5.82
CA LEU A 243 -11.56 6.95 6.04
C LEU A 243 -13.06 7.18 6.28
N ALA A 244 -13.90 6.15 6.17
CA ALA A 244 -15.34 6.21 6.40
C ALA A 244 -15.66 6.10 7.90
N PRO A 245 -16.00 7.20 8.60
CA PRO A 245 -16.08 7.20 10.07
C PRO A 245 -17.20 6.33 10.64
N ALA A 246 -18.26 6.13 9.85
CA ALA A 246 -19.36 5.25 10.22
C ALA A 246 -18.98 3.77 10.08
N GLU A 247 -18.17 3.41 9.09
CA GLU A 247 -17.73 2.02 8.90
C GLU A 247 -16.56 1.67 9.83
N PHE A 248 -15.57 2.57 9.89
CA PHE A 248 -14.30 2.40 10.60
C PHE A 248 -14.05 3.59 11.55
N PRO A 249 -14.72 3.61 12.72
CA PRO A 249 -14.58 4.69 13.69
C PRO A 249 -13.11 4.88 14.09
N GLY A 250 -12.68 6.13 14.27
CA GLY A 250 -11.33 6.44 14.76
C GLY A 250 -10.20 6.38 13.71
N HIS A 251 -10.30 5.57 12.66
CA HIS A 251 -9.23 5.42 11.64
C HIS A 251 -8.89 6.73 10.92
N ARG A 252 -9.89 7.50 10.45
CA ARG A 252 -9.62 8.84 9.88
C ARG A 252 -8.92 9.78 10.87
N ARG A 253 -9.28 9.70 12.15
CA ARG A 253 -8.71 10.55 13.21
C ARG A 253 -7.26 10.17 13.48
N ILE A 254 -6.96 8.87 13.53
CA ILE A 254 -5.61 8.40 13.80
C ILE A 254 -4.67 8.70 12.62
N TYR A 255 -5.13 8.51 11.37
CA TYR A 255 -4.37 8.85 10.17
C TYR A 255 -3.94 10.32 10.17
N ARG A 256 -4.91 11.24 10.40
CA ARG A 256 -4.63 12.68 10.53
C ARG A 256 -3.63 12.97 11.66
N LYS A 257 -3.78 12.32 12.81
CA LYS A 257 -2.92 12.55 13.98
C LYS A 257 -1.50 12.06 13.73
N LEU A 258 -1.34 10.91 13.07
CA LEU A 258 -0.06 10.34 12.66
C LEU A 258 0.71 11.29 11.73
N ILE A 259 0.07 11.79 10.67
CA ILE A 259 0.69 12.74 9.73
C ILE A 259 1.15 14.01 10.45
N ARG A 260 0.26 14.64 11.21
CA ARG A 260 0.58 15.87 11.95
C ARG A 260 1.77 15.65 12.89
N ARG A 261 1.78 14.52 13.60
CA ARG A 261 2.86 14.20 14.52
C ARG A 261 4.19 13.94 13.81
N ALA A 262 4.17 13.28 12.66
CA ALA A 262 5.36 13.10 11.84
C ALA A 262 5.95 14.46 11.41
N GLN A 263 5.11 15.39 10.94
CA GLN A 263 5.53 16.75 10.58
C GLN A 263 6.07 17.53 11.79
N GLU A 264 5.42 17.45 12.96
CA GLU A 264 5.91 18.06 14.21
C GLU A 264 7.28 17.53 14.64
N LEU A 265 7.56 16.26 14.36
CA LEU A 265 8.85 15.63 14.64
C LEU A 265 9.92 15.98 13.58
N GLY A 266 9.58 16.78 12.56
CA GLY A 266 10.48 17.19 11.49
C GLY A 266 10.69 16.15 10.41
N ALA A 267 9.82 15.14 10.33
CA ALA A 267 9.92 14.12 9.28
C ALA A 267 9.55 14.70 7.91
N TRP A 268 10.19 14.16 6.87
CA TRP A 268 9.69 14.28 5.50
C TRP A 268 8.42 13.43 5.35
N VAL A 269 7.36 14.01 4.77
CA VAL A 269 6.06 13.33 4.61
C VAL A 269 5.50 13.54 3.20
N GLY A 270 5.37 12.46 2.46
CA GLY A 270 4.82 12.43 1.10
C GLY A 270 4.70 11.01 0.55
N SER A 271 4.54 10.89 -0.76
CA SER A 271 4.42 9.62 -1.47
C SER A 271 5.79 8.92 -1.66
N PRO A 272 5.85 7.59 -1.81
CA PRO A 272 7.12 6.92 -2.05
C PRO A 272 7.84 7.37 -3.34
N GLY A 273 7.12 7.67 -4.42
CA GLY A 273 7.71 8.22 -5.64
C GLY A 273 8.34 9.60 -5.42
N ALA A 274 7.67 10.50 -4.68
CA ALA A 274 8.26 11.80 -4.34
C ALA A 274 9.53 11.65 -3.48
N PHE A 275 9.52 10.71 -2.53
CA PHE A 275 10.70 10.39 -1.72
C PHE A 275 11.85 9.84 -2.57
N TYR A 276 11.52 8.96 -3.53
CA TYR A 276 12.47 8.37 -4.46
C TYR A 276 13.23 9.44 -5.25
N GLU A 277 12.51 10.43 -5.78
CA GLU A 277 13.12 11.54 -6.54
C GLU A 277 13.92 12.48 -5.64
N GLU A 278 13.37 12.88 -4.49
CA GLU A 278 14.01 13.87 -3.62
C GLU A 278 15.30 13.35 -3.01
N MET A 279 15.37 12.05 -2.74
CA MET A 279 16.56 11.38 -2.22
C MET A 279 17.49 10.85 -3.32
N ASP A 280 17.18 11.12 -4.60
CA ASP A 280 17.95 10.70 -5.77
C ASP A 280 18.27 9.19 -5.76
N LEU A 281 17.27 8.36 -5.41
CA LEU A 281 17.50 6.92 -5.20
C LEU A 281 17.75 6.16 -6.51
N GLY A 282 17.50 6.80 -7.65
CA GLY A 282 17.72 6.26 -8.99
C GLY A 282 19.09 6.57 -9.58
N ASP A 283 19.88 7.49 -9.01
CA ASP A 283 21.24 7.72 -9.46
C ASP A 283 22.14 6.55 -9.01
N THR A 284 22.39 5.64 -9.95
CA THR A 284 23.27 4.48 -9.77
C THR A 284 24.75 4.82 -9.90
N GLY A 285 25.10 6.11 -9.81
CA GLY A 285 26.46 6.59 -9.79
C GLY A 285 27.05 6.79 -11.18
N ASN A 286 27.03 8.04 -11.63
CA ASN A 286 28.29 8.69 -11.97
C ASN A 286 28.47 9.98 -11.15
N SER A 287 28.33 9.87 -9.82
CA SER A 287 28.70 10.92 -8.88
C SER A 287 29.67 10.36 -7.83
N ALA A 288 30.96 10.46 -8.13
CA ALA A 288 31.99 10.37 -7.11
C ALA A 288 31.81 11.53 -6.11
N GLY A 289 31.64 11.21 -4.82
CA GLY A 289 31.93 12.15 -3.74
C GLY A 289 30.81 12.43 -2.74
N ALA A 290 30.52 11.47 -1.87
CA ALA A 290 30.10 11.78 -0.50
C ALA A 290 30.84 10.84 0.46
N SER A 291 32.11 11.16 0.69
CA SER A 291 32.92 10.55 1.74
C SER A 291 32.45 11.06 3.10
N THR A 292 31.93 10.18 3.94
CA THR A 292 32.06 10.35 5.40
C THR A 292 33.14 9.40 5.90
N ASP A 293 34.36 9.91 5.86
CA ASP A 293 35.51 9.32 6.54
C ASP A 293 35.37 9.55 8.04
N ARG A 294 35.28 8.46 8.82
CA ARG A 294 35.83 8.39 10.17
C ARG A 294 36.52 7.05 10.34
N SER A 295 37.84 7.11 10.21
CA SER A 295 38.82 6.12 10.65
C SER A 295 38.53 5.52 12.04
N ALA A 296 38.51 4.19 12.13
CA ALA A 296 39.18 3.45 13.19
C ALA A 296 39.60 2.07 12.66
N THR A 297 40.80 1.67 13.08
CA THR A 297 41.71 0.71 12.48
C THR A 297 41.50 -0.75 12.89
N ASP A 298 41.68 -1.61 11.88
CA ASP A 298 42.46 -2.86 11.84
C ASP A 298 41.89 -4.17 12.42
N GLY A 299 42.05 -5.23 11.60
CA GLY A 299 42.03 -6.62 12.06
C GLY A 299 41.08 -7.59 11.34
N SER A 300 41.67 -8.38 10.42
CA SER A 300 41.36 -9.80 10.16
C SER A 300 40.42 -10.20 9.01
N ALA A 301 41.08 -10.75 7.98
CA ALA A 301 40.82 -11.99 7.26
C ALA A 301 39.45 -12.22 6.56
N ALA A 302 39.60 -12.29 5.24
CA ALA A 302 38.70 -12.86 4.23
C ALA A 302 37.86 -14.06 4.69
N GLU A 303 36.54 -13.91 4.55
CA GLU A 303 35.64 -14.97 4.13
C GLU A 303 34.71 -14.40 3.07
N ARG A 304 34.86 -14.89 1.83
CA ARG A 304 33.84 -14.74 0.79
C ARG A 304 32.74 -15.72 1.14
N SER A 305 31.65 -15.24 1.72
CA SER A 305 30.41 -16.02 1.81
C SER A 305 29.62 -15.82 0.53
N ASP A 306 29.48 -16.91 -0.20
CA ASP A 306 28.60 -17.07 -1.33
C ASP A 306 27.16 -16.94 -0.81
N ALA A 307 26.52 -15.80 -1.06
CA ALA A 307 25.14 -15.54 -0.65
C ALA A 307 24.22 -16.39 -1.54
N THR A 308 23.96 -17.61 -1.08
CA THR A 308 22.90 -18.46 -1.62
C THR A 308 21.59 -17.71 -1.41
N ARG A 309 21.06 -17.04 -2.45
CA ARG A 309 19.75 -16.37 -2.42
C ARG A 309 18.69 -17.44 -2.19
N GLY A 310 18.27 -17.60 -0.95
CA GLY A 310 17.12 -18.44 -0.61
C GLY A 310 15.86 -17.80 -1.19
N ARG A 311 15.18 -18.51 -2.08
CA ARG A 311 13.86 -18.11 -2.59
C ARG A 311 12.88 -18.09 -1.42
N THR A 312 12.36 -16.91 -1.08
CA THR A 312 11.36 -16.76 -0.02
C THR A 312 10.03 -16.44 -0.67
N THR A 313 9.05 -17.33 -0.47
CA THR A 313 7.69 -17.18 -0.98
C THR A 313 6.77 -16.80 0.17
N HIS A 314 6.12 -15.64 0.06
CA HIS A 314 5.00 -15.26 0.91
C HIS A 314 3.76 -15.16 0.01
N ARG A 315 2.97 -16.23 -0.04
CA ARG A 315 1.62 -16.18 -0.58
C ARG A 315 0.67 -16.14 0.61
N THR A 316 0.00 -15.02 0.77
CA THR A 316 -0.95 -14.80 1.85
C THR A 316 -2.27 -15.44 1.42
N ALA A 317 -2.79 -16.33 2.24
CA ALA A 317 -4.18 -16.76 2.06
C ALA A 317 -5.09 -15.54 2.29
N PRO A 318 -6.21 -15.41 1.58
CA PRO A 318 -7.12 -14.29 1.80
C PRO A 318 -7.51 -14.19 3.28
N ASP A 319 -7.03 -13.15 3.96
CA ASP A 319 -7.42 -12.87 5.33
C ASP A 319 -8.84 -12.30 5.33
N PRO A 320 -9.82 -12.96 5.97
CA PRO A 320 -11.17 -12.42 6.10
C PRO A 320 -11.21 -11.07 6.83
N SER A 321 -10.13 -10.63 7.51
CA SER A 321 -10.00 -9.29 8.09
C SER A 321 -9.77 -8.19 7.03
N GLU A 322 -9.05 -8.47 5.95
CA GLU A 322 -8.84 -7.54 4.82
C GLU A 322 -10.12 -7.30 4.01
N ASP A 323 -11.10 -8.19 4.15
CA ASP A 323 -12.46 -8.05 3.62
C ASP A 323 -13.48 -7.51 4.63
N ARG A 324 -13.11 -7.37 5.91
CA ARG A 324 -13.99 -6.86 6.98
C ARG A 324 -14.11 -5.33 6.98
#